data_AF-A0A1R3UZH3-F1
#
_entry.id   AF-A0A1R3UZH3-F1
#
_cell.length_a   1.000
_cell.length_b   1.000
_cell.length_c   1.000
_cell.angle_alpha   90.00
_cell.angle_beta   90.00
_cell.angle_gamma   90.00
#
_symmetry.space_group_name_H-M   'P 1'
#
loop_
_entity.id
_entity.type
_entity.pdbx_description
1 polymer ?
#
loop_
_entity_poly.entity_id
_entity_poly.type
_entity_poly.pdbx_seq_one_letter_code
_entity_poly.pdbx_strand_id
1 'polypeptide(L)'
;MTETREDLPPEANGNEKWHDTTDALWMRSSLSNPDSEAIVEVAEFDDGFRAVRDGKSPEKGTLFFTPAEWEAFVLGARDGEFDIPEEYLSEEELQIQRGQTEAQASWVPSPLNRPDLLEADERRQAAKS
;
A
#
# COMPACT_ATOMS: atom_id res chain seq x y z
N MET A 1 -12.64 23.56 11.35
CA MET A 1 -11.40 24.29 11.67
C MET A 1 -10.58 24.26 10.40
N THR A 2 -10.40 25.40 9.74
CA THR A 2 -9.56 25.51 8.55
C THR A 2 -8.12 25.43 9.00
N GLU A 3 -7.45 24.30 8.74
CA GLU A 3 -5.99 24.21 8.88
C GLU A 3 -5.38 25.21 7.90
N THR A 4 -4.64 26.15 8.46
CA THR A 4 -3.97 27.20 7.68
C THR A 4 -2.86 26.52 6.90
N ARG A 5 -2.83 26.74 5.58
CA ARG A 5 -1.88 26.14 4.61
C ARG A 5 -0.38 26.33 4.95
N GLU A 6 -0.03 27.04 6.02
CA GLU A 6 1.33 27.32 6.47
C GLU A 6 1.92 26.25 7.41
N ASP A 7 1.10 25.37 8.02
CA ASP A 7 1.57 24.31 8.93
C ASP A 7 1.72 22.93 8.26
N LEU A 8 1.39 22.82 6.97
CA LEU A 8 1.49 21.57 6.24
C LEU A 8 2.95 21.24 5.91
N PRO A 9 3.35 19.95 5.96
CA PRO A 9 4.71 19.57 5.62
C PRO A 9 5.00 19.87 4.13
N PRO A 10 6.27 20.05 3.74
CA PRO A 10 6.64 20.48 2.39
C PRO A 10 6.01 19.66 1.26
N GLU A 11 5.84 18.35 1.46
CA GLU A 11 5.23 17.40 0.53
C GLU A 11 3.73 17.61 0.28
N ALA A 12 3.04 18.33 1.16
CA ALA A 12 1.62 18.65 1.02
C ALA A 12 1.39 19.93 0.19
N ASN A 13 2.42 20.78 0.04
CA ASN A 13 2.27 22.08 -0.57
C ASN A 13 1.96 21.98 -2.07
N GLY A 14 0.69 22.27 -2.42
CA GLY A 14 0.20 22.22 -3.80
C GLY A 14 -0.14 20.82 -4.29
N ASN A 15 -0.06 19.80 -3.44
CA ASN A 15 -0.48 18.44 -3.78
C ASN A 15 -1.92 18.22 -3.34
N GLU A 16 -2.85 18.34 -4.28
CA GLU A 16 -4.29 18.18 -4.04
C GLU A 16 -4.69 16.76 -3.60
N LYS A 17 -3.81 15.77 -3.76
CA LYS A 17 -4.04 14.38 -3.36
C LYS A 17 -3.45 14.04 -2.01
N TRP A 18 -2.68 14.95 -1.40
CA TRP A 18 -1.99 14.70 -0.15
C TRP A 18 -2.98 14.41 0.98
N HIS A 19 -2.66 13.41 1.78
CA HIS A 19 -3.35 13.07 3.02
C HIS A 19 -2.32 12.92 4.13
N ASP A 20 -2.70 13.32 5.35
CA ASP A 20 -1.86 13.06 6.52
C ASP A 20 -1.78 11.56 6.77
N THR A 21 -0.55 11.02 6.75
CA THR A 21 -0.26 9.61 6.96
C THR A 21 0.24 9.29 8.38
N THR A 22 0.27 10.27 9.28
CA THR A 22 0.79 10.11 10.65
C THR A 22 0.09 8.97 11.41
N ASP A 23 -1.22 8.86 11.19
CA ASP A 23 -2.09 7.84 11.81
C ASP A 23 -2.60 6.80 10.80
N ALA A 24 -1.99 6.74 9.62
CA ALA A 24 -2.37 5.79 8.60
C ALA A 24 -1.99 4.35 9.00
N LEU A 25 -2.93 3.42 8.82
CA LEU A 25 -2.65 2.00 8.96
C LEU A 25 -2.12 1.47 7.62
N TRP A 26 -0.81 1.19 7.58
CA TRP A 26 -0.16 0.65 6.40
C TRP A 26 -0.28 -0.86 6.34
N MET A 27 -0.64 -1.37 5.17
CA MET A 27 -0.91 -2.78 4.97
C MET A 27 -0.14 -3.27 3.75
N ARG A 28 0.16 -4.58 3.72
CA ARG A 28 0.95 -5.22 2.67
C ARG A 28 0.47 -6.65 2.41
N SER A 29 0.99 -7.27 1.36
CA SER A 29 0.77 -8.70 1.11
C SER A 29 1.46 -9.55 2.19
N SER A 30 0.81 -10.64 2.61
CA SER A 30 1.41 -11.67 3.46
C SER A 30 2.61 -12.37 2.82
N LEU A 31 2.78 -12.24 1.49
CA LEU A 31 3.93 -12.77 0.76
C LEU A 31 5.16 -11.86 0.87
N SER A 32 4.99 -10.60 1.30
CA SER A 32 6.11 -9.69 1.54
C SER A 32 6.89 -10.12 2.79
N ASN A 33 8.12 -10.57 2.57
CA ASN A 33 9.05 -11.01 3.61
C ASN A 33 10.32 -10.13 3.62
N PRO A 34 11.19 -10.21 4.64
CA PRO A 34 12.39 -9.38 4.73
C PRO A 34 13.36 -9.53 3.56
N ASP A 35 13.36 -10.69 2.90
CA ASP A 35 14.24 -11.00 1.76
C ASP A 35 13.65 -10.55 0.41
N SER A 36 12.39 -10.10 0.39
CA SER A 36 11.73 -9.62 -0.83
C SER A 36 12.48 -8.40 -1.39
N GLU A 37 12.69 -8.35 -2.70
CA GLU A 37 13.41 -7.25 -3.35
C GLU A 37 12.71 -5.91 -3.13
N ALA A 38 11.38 -5.90 -3.26
CA ALA A 38 10.50 -4.76 -3.01
C ALA A 38 9.34 -5.15 -2.09
N ILE A 39 8.88 -4.20 -1.28
CA ILE A 39 7.67 -4.34 -0.45
C ILE A 39 6.80 -3.11 -0.72
N VAL A 40 5.64 -3.32 -1.32
CA VAL A 40 4.64 -2.25 -1.51
C VAL A 40 3.71 -2.24 -0.30
N GLU A 41 3.60 -1.09 0.34
CA GLU A 41 2.63 -0.87 1.42
C GLU A 41 1.58 0.16 0.98
N VAL A 42 0.33 -0.08 1.38
CA VAL A 42 -0.81 0.77 1.02
C VAL A 42 -1.58 1.13 2.28
N ALA A 43 -1.98 2.40 2.39
CA ALA A 43 -2.93 2.87 3.38
C ALA A 43 -4.23 3.33 2.71
N GLU A 44 -5.35 3.06 3.38
CA GLU A 44 -6.69 3.42 2.92
C GLU A 44 -7.25 4.59 3.73
N PHE A 45 -7.92 5.53 3.06
CA PHE A 45 -8.64 6.64 3.67
C PHE A 45 -10.15 6.50 3.49
N ASP A 46 -10.92 7.12 4.39
CA ASP A 46 -12.39 7.03 4.44
C ASP A 46 -13.09 7.60 3.19
N ASP A 47 -12.43 8.51 2.48
CA ASP A 47 -12.91 9.13 1.24
C ASP A 47 -12.53 8.33 -0.02
N GLY A 48 -11.88 7.18 0.15
CA GLY A 48 -11.50 6.28 -0.93
C GLY A 48 -10.11 6.56 -1.52
N PHE A 49 -9.39 7.59 -1.08
CA PHE A 49 -8.00 7.78 -1.50
C PHE A 49 -7.12 6.62 -1.03
N ARG A 50 -5.98 6.45 -1.70
CA ARG A 50 -4.94 5.50 -1.31
C ARG A 50 -3.59 6.18 -1.25
N ALA A 51 -2.84 5.87 -0.21
CA ALA A 51 -1.42 6.20 -0.14
C ALA A 51 -0.61 4.93 -0.37
N VAL A 52 0.48 5.03 -1.13
CA VAL A 52 1.39 3.93 -1.47
C VAL A 52 2.82 4.34 -1.13
N ARG A 53 3.58 3.45 -0.51
CA ARG A 53 5.01 3.68 -0.22
C ARG A 53 5.83 2.41 -0.38
N ASP A 54 7.15 2.60 -0.49
CA ASP A 54 8.14 1.53 -0.38
C ASP A 54 8.31 1.14 1.10
N GLY A 55 7.84 -0.05 1.49
CA GLY A 55 7.97 -0.57 2.85
C GLY A 55 9.42 -0.83 3.28
N LYS A 56 10.37 -0.92 2.34
CA LYS A 56 11.80 -1.03 2.65
C LYS A 56 12.48 0.33 2.79
N SER A 57 11.84 1.40 2.32
CA SER A 57 12.36 2.76 2.43
C SER A 57 11.22 3.81 2.52
N PRO A 58 10.39 3.78 3.58
CA PRO A 58 9.23 4.67 3.72
C PRO A 58 9.57 6.15 3.67
N GLU A 59 10.79 6.51 4.08
CA GLU A 59 11.30 7.88 4.10
C GLU A 59 11.54 8.47 2.70
N LYS A 60 11.57 7.65 1.64
CA LYS A 60 11.72 8.13 0.26
C LYS A 60 10.48 8.84 -0.28
N GLY A 61 9.35 8.72 0.42
CA GLY A 61 8.12 9.44 0.11
C GLY A 61 6.92 8.53 -0.07
N THR A 62 5.77 9.18 -0.21
CA THR A 62 4.46 8.55 -0.37
C THR A 62 3.81 9.04 -1.65
N LEU A 63 3.27 8.11 -2.43
CA LEU A 63 2.44 8.39 -3.59
C LEU A 63 0.97 8.39 -3.17
N PHE A 64 0.20 9.35 -3.66
CA PHE A 64 -1.23 9.46 -3.38
C PHE A 64 -2.05 9.25 -4.65
N PHE A 65 -3.06 8.39 -4.56
CA PHE A 65 -3.96 8.03 -5.64
C PHE A 65 -5.37 8.47 -5.28
N THR A 66 -6.04 9.14 -6.22
CA THR A 66 -7.49 9.31 -6.16
C THR A 66 -8.19 7.95 -6.26
N PRO A 67 -9.47 7.82 -5.85
CA PRO A 67 -10.21 6.57 -5.99
C PRO A 67 -10.19 6.00 -7.42
N ALA A 68 -10.37 6.88 -8.42
CA ALA A 68 -10.37 6.49 -9.83
C ALA A 68 -8.99 6.07 -10.34
N GLU A 69 -7.92 6.75 -9.92
CA GLU A 69 -6.55 6.35 -10.28
C GLU A 69 -6.16 5.03 -9.63
N TRP A 70 -6.60 4.78 -8.39
CA TRP A 70 -6.36 3.51 -7.73
C TRP A 70 -7.08 2.36 -8.43
N GLU A 71 -8.35 2.55 -8.81
CA GLU A 71 -9.10 1.58 -9.59
C GLU A 71 -8.39 1.26 -10.92
N ALA A 72 -7.99 2.30 -11.66
CA ALA A 72 -7.24 2.14 -12.92
C ALA A 72 -5.90 1.41 -12.71
N PHE A 73 -5.14 1.78 -11.67
CA PHE A 73 -3.87 1.14 -11.33
C PHE A 73 -4.05 -0.36 -11.02
N VAL A 74 -5.05 -0.72 -10.21
CA VAL A 74 -5.31 -2.12 -9.85
C VAL A 74 -5.76 -2.93 -11.07
N LEU A 75 -6.57 -2.34 -11.95
CA LEU A 75 -6.97 -3.01 -13.20
C LEU A 75 -5.78 -3.23 -14.13
N GLY A 76 -4.94 -2.21 -14.35
CA GLY A 76 -3.72 -2.34 -15.16
C GLY A 76 -2.74 -3.38 -14.60
N ALA A 77 -2.55 -3.39 -13.27
CA ALA A 77 -1.72 -4.39 -12.61
C ALA A 77 -2.26 -5.81 -12.77
N ARG A 78 -3.59 -6.00 -12.72
CA ARG A 78 -4.23 -7.31 -12.96
C ARG A 78 -4.17 -7.75 -14.42
N ASP A 79 -4.14 -6.80 -15.35
CA ASP A 79 -3.98 -7.04 -16.79
C ASP A 79 -2.51 -7.28 -17.18
N GLY A 80 -1.58 -7.29 -16.22
CA GLY A 80 -0.18 -7.61 -16.42
C GLY A 80 0.69 -6.43 -16.86
N GLU A 81 0.26 -5.19 -16.64
CA GLU A 81 1.05 -3.99 -17.01
C GLU A 81 2.44 -3.94 -16.33
N PHE A 82 2.57 -4.60 -15.18
CA PHE A 82 3.80 -4.70 -14.40
C PHE A 82 4.46 -6.09 -14.43
N ASP A 83 3.98 -6.99 -15.30
CA ASP A 83 4.63 -8.28 -15.53
C ASP A 83 6.03 -8.04 -16.11
N ILE A 84 7.02 -8.74 -15.57
CA ILE A 84 8.41 -8.62 -16.03
C ILE A 84 8.77 -9.77 -16.98
N PRO A 85 9.82 -9.62 -17.82
CA PRO A 85 10.22 -10.69 -18.73
C PRO A 85 10.52 -12.00 -18.00
N GLU A 86 10.01 -13.10 -18.55
CA GLU A 86 10.06 -14.43 -17.93
C GLU A 86 11.49 -14.90 -17.64
N GLU A 87 12.48 -14.43 -18.41
CA GLU A 87 13.90 -14.74 -18.19
C GLU A 87 14.47 -14.23 -16.86
N TYR A 88 13.79 -13.30 -16.19
CA TYR A 88 14.18 -12.78 -14.87
C TYR A 88 13.46 -13.47 -13.71
N LEU A 89 12.51 -14.37 -14.00
CA LEU A 89 11.70 -15.04 -12.99
C LEU A 89 12.26 -16.42 -12.66
N SER A 90 12.22 -16.79 -11.38
CA SER A 90 12.30 -18.19 -11.00
C SER A 90 11.09 -18.97 -11.55
N GLU A 91 11.19 -20.31 -11.59
CA GLU A 91 10.07 -21.15 -12.03
C GLU A 91 8.80 -20.95 -11.21
N GLU A 92 8.94 -20.61 -9.92
CA GLU A 92 7.82 -20.32 -9.03
C GLU A 92 7.17 -18.98 -9.36
N GLU A 93 7.96 -17.92 -9.50
CA GLU A 93 7.46 -16.58 -9.83
C GLU A 93 6.80 -16.56 -11.22
N LEU A 94 7.33 -17.32 -12.17
CA LEU A 94 6.73 -17.49 -13.49
C LEU A 94 5.33 -18.13 -13.41
N GLN A 95 5.15 -19.13 -12.55
CA GLN A 95 3.85 -19.75 -12.34
C GLN A 95 2.87 -18.81 -11.66
N ILE A 96 3.35 -17.97 -10.73
CA ILE A 96 2.55 -16.92 -10.09
C ILE A 96 2.11 -15.88 -11.14
N GLN A 97 3.05 -15.35 -11.94
CA GLN A 97 2.75 -14.34 -12.96
C GLN A 97 1.76 -14.86 -14.00
N ARG A 98 1.88 -16.14 -14.41
CA ARG A 98 0.94 -16.78 -15.35
C ARG A 98 -0.41 -17.16 -14.72
N GLY A 99 -0.62 -16.90 -13.44
CA GLY A 99 -1.82 -17.33 -12.69
C GLY A 99 -1.98 -18.85 -12.63
N GLN A 100 -0.88 -19.60 -12.78
CA GLN A 100 -0.86 -21.06 -12.76
C GLN A 100 -0.73 -21.62 -11.33
N THR A 101 -0.34 -20.77 -10.38
CA THR A 101 -0.33 -21.06 -8.95
C THR A 101 -1.28 -20.11 -8.24
N GLU A 102 -2.21 -20.64 -7.45
CA GLU A 102 -2.95 -19.85 -6.48
C GLU A 102 -2.04 -19.50 -5.31
N ALA A 103 -1.34 -18.38 -5.41
CA ALA A 103 -0.64 -17.81 -4.26
C ALA A 103 -1.69 -17.24 -3.29
N GLN A 104 -1.96 -17.94 -2.19
CA GLN A 104 -2.84 -17.43 -1.14
C GLN A 104 -2.13 -16.27 -0.41
N ALA A 105 -2.42 -15.05 -0.84
CA ALA A 105 -2.01 -13.83 -0.16
C ALA A 105 -3.16 -13.28 0.69
N SER A 106 -2.83 -12.79 1.87
CA SER A 106 -3.75 -12.00 2.71
C SER A 106 -3.19 -10.60 2.93
N TRP A 107 -4.08 -9.68 3.30
CA TRP A 107 -3.74 -8.31 3.64
C TRP A 107 -3.31 -8.25 5.11
N VAL A 108 -2.03 -7.98 5.36
CA VAL A 108 -1.46 -7.98 6.72
C VAL A 108 -0.89 -6.60 7.08
N PRO A 109 -0.93 -6.19 8.36
CA PRO A 109 -0.34 -4.93 8.78
C PRO A 109 1.16 -4.88 8.55
N SER A 110 1.65 -3.70 8.17
CA SER A 110 3.07 -3.41 8.16
C SER A 110 3.67 -3.58 9.56
N PRO A 111 4.86 -4.21 9.68
CA PRO A 111 5.59 -4.24 10.95
C PRO A 111 6.10 -2.85 11.36
N LEU A 112 6.01 -1.84 10.49
CA LEU A 112 6.40 -0.45 10.75
C LEU A 112 5.26 0.40 11.32
N ASN A 113 4.04 -0.16 11.42
CA ASN A 113 2.94 0.55 12.06
C ASN A 113 3.22 0.75 13.55
N ARG A 114 2.73 1.87 14.10
CA ARG A 114 2.79 2.13 15.53
C ARG A 114 1.88 1.13 16.28
N PRO A 115 2.29 0.60 17.45
CA PRO A 115 1.50 -0.41 18.17
C PRO A 115 0.06 0.02 18.49
N ASP A 116 -0.16 1.29 18.80
CA ASP A 116 -1.48 1.84 19.09
C ASP A 116 -2.45 1.78 17.89
N LEU A 117 -1.93 1.90 16.67
CA LEU A 117 -2.72 1.76 15.43
C LEU A 117 -3.14 0.31 15.20
N LEU A 118 -2.26 -0.65 15.52
CA LEU A 118 -2.54 -2.08 15.41
C LEU A 118 -3.63 -2.50 16.40
N GLU A 119 -3.52 -2.08 17.66
CA GLU A 119 -4.56 -2.33 18.67
C GLU A 119 -5.92 -1.73 18.26
N ALA A 120 -5.91 -0.53 17.68
CA ALA A 120 -7.12 0.11 17.18
C ALA A 120 -7.73 -0.66 16.00
N ASP A 121 -6.91 -1.22 15.11
CA ASP A 121 -7.39 -2.09 14.03
C ASP A 121 -8.00 -3.39 14.55
N GLU A 122 -7.31 -4.08 15.46
CA GLU A 122 -7.81 -5.31 16.07
C GLU A 122 -9.18 -5.10 16.73
N ARG A 123 -9.35 -3.99 17.47
CA ARG A 123 -10.64 -3.60 18.06
C ARG A 123 -11.71 -3.36 16.98
N ARG A 124 -11.36 -2.70 15.87
CA ARG A 124 -12.28 -2.46 14.74
C ARG A 124 -12.69 -3.77 14.06
N GLN A 125 -11.76 -4.71 13.87
CA GLN A 125 -12.06 -6.01 13.26
C GLN A 125 -12.94 -6.87 14.19
N ALA A 126 -12.66 -6.87 15.49
CA ALA A 126 -13.48 -7.57 16.49
C ALA A 126 -14.91 -7.02 16.57
N ALA A 127 -15.11 -5.72 16.36
CA ALA A 127 -16.44 -5.10 16.35
C ALA A 127 -17.26 -5.37 15.07
N LYS A 128 -16.61 -5.84 14.00
CA LYS A 128 -17.23 -6.18 12.71
C LYS A 128 -17.59 -7.67 12.57
N SER A 129 -17.16 -8.51 13.51
CA SER A 129 -17.45 -9.96 13.57
C SER A 129 -18.63 -10.27 14.47
#